data_AF-A0A2N2NDF7-F1
#
_entry.id   AF-A0A2N2NDF7-F1
#
_cell.length_a   1.000
_cell.length_b   1.000
_cell.length_c   1.000
_cell.angle_alpha   90.00
_cell.angle_beta   90.00
_cell.angle_gamma   90.00
#
_symmetry.space_group_name_H-M   'P 1'
#
loop_
_entity.id
_entity.type
_entity.pdbx_description
1 polymer ?
#
loop_
_entity_poly.entity_id
_entity_poly.type
_entity_poly.pdbx_seq_one_letter_code
_entity_poly.pdbx_strand_id
1 'polypeptide(L)'
;MTEETIGQFKNSFYYGSRSDMNFKFLKDLPDEQVENFLQELLWELGDTLDDGNLERIIGHIYQYQQKGYAGTGRFTYSSSAFTRVQLPINKMRFALISSSGHFVKGQDPNPFGVENMTQKQAEDRITDFIRLEPELISIPTNTPTDQLGVRHGGYDVRGAIMDRNVNFPIDRLNELAAEGVVGEFASPAYSFVGACSQMRLQKHALPRWIDTLKSEAVQGLILVPV
;
A
#
# COMPACT_ATOMS: atom_id res chain seq x y z
N MET A 1 12.21 20.52 -28.21
CA MET A 1 12.25 19.65 -27.01
C MET A 1 13.33 20.22 -26.11
N THR A 2 12.99 20.60 -24.89
CA THR A 2 14.00 20.95 -23.88
C THR A 2 14.67 19.66 -23.41
N GLU A 3 16.01 19.67 -23.30
CA GLU A 3 16.77 18.54 -22.77
C GLU A 3 16.39 18.32 -21.28
N GLU A 4 16.12 17.07 -20.92
CA GLU A 4 15.83 16.63 -19.55
C GLU A 4 17.13 16.17 -18.88
N THR A 5 17.41 16.66 -17.67
CA THR A 5 18.57 16.20 -16.88
C THR A 5 18.23 14.91 -16.12
N ILE A 6 19.26 14.14 -15.72
CA ILE A 6 19.06 12.94 -14.89
C ILE A 6 18.35 13.26 -13.56
N GLY A 7 18.65 14.43 -12.96
CA GLY A 7 17.97 14.92 -11.78
C GLY A 7 16.47 15.20 -12.03
N GLN A 8 16.10 15.78 -13.17
CA GLN A 8 14.69 15.97 -13.53
C GLN A 8 13.99 14.63 -13.74
N PHE A 9 14.63 13.70 -14.44
CA PHE A 9 14.12 12.36 -14.70
C PHE A 9 13.86 11.59 -13.40
N LYS A 10 14.87 11.43 -12.53
CA LYS A 10 14.74 10.64 -11.29
C LYS A 10 13.70 11.21 -10.33
N ASN A 11 13.58 12.54 -10.28
CA ASN A 11 12.64 13.21 -9.38
C ASN A 11 11.19 13.07 -9.86
N SER A 12 10.98 12.80 -11.15
CA SER A 12 9.64 12.66 -11.74
C SER A 12 8.90 11.39 -11.32
N PHE A 13 9.61 10.39 -10.78
CA PHE A 13 9.01 9.13 -10.30
C PHE A 13 8.23 9.28 -8.99
N TYR A 14 8.59 10.23 -8.14
CA TYR A 14 7.90 10.46 -6.87
C TYR A 14 6.83 11.56 -7.02
N TYR A 15 5.58 11.16 -7.27
CA TYR A 15 4.45 12.09 -7.44
C TYR A 15 4.69 13.17 -8.50
N GLY A 16 5.44 12.83 -9.56
CA GLY A 16 5.79 13.71 -10.66
C GLY A 16 5.18 13.27 -12.00
N SER A 17 5.71 13.79 -13.10
CA SER A 17 5.21 13.53 -14.46
C SER A 17 5.33 12.08 -14.92
N ARG A 18 6.20 11.29 -14.28
CA ARG A 18 6.38 9.85 -14.53
C ARG A 18 6.13 9.05 -13.25
N SER A 19 5.15 9.44 -12.45
CA SER A 19 4.88 8.82 -11.13
C SER A 19 4.94 7.30 -11.21
N ASP A 20 5.95 6.72 -10.57
CA ASP A 20 6.16 5.27 -10.44
C ASP A 20 6.76 5.01 -9.06
N MET A 21 5.90 4.55 -8.16
CA MET A 21 6.26 4.37 -6.76
C MET A 21 7.20 3.18 -6.53
N ASN A 22 7.38 2.29 -7.51
CA ASN A 22 8.35 1.19 -7.44
C ASN A 22 9.79 1.71 -7.60
N PHE A 23 9.97 2.78 -8.38
CA PHE A 23 11.27 3.39 -8.68
C PHE A 23 11.50 4.75 -8.00
N LYS A 24 10.58 5.19 -7.12
CA LYS A 24 10.71 6.45 -6.38
C LYS A 24 12.01 6.58 -5.58
N PHE A 25 12.63 5.46 -5.18
CA PHE A 25 13.89 5.44 -4.44
C PHE A 25 15.04 6.13 -5.19
N LEU A 26 14.97 6.21 -6.54
CA LEU A 26 15.97 6.87 -7.36
C LEU A 26 16.10 8.36 -7.03
N LYS A 27 15.01 9.01 -6.60
CA LYS A 27 15.01 10.41 -6.18
C LYS A 27 16.05 10.71 -5.10
N ASP A 28 16.23 9.79 -4.17
CA ASP A 28 17.09 9.97 -2.99
C ASP A 28 18.55 9.56 -3.25
N LEU A 29 18.84 8.96 -4.41
CA LEU A 29 20.20 8.62 -4.83
C LEU A 29 20.91 9.82 -5.47
N PRO A 30 22.24 9.96 -5.36
CA PRO A 30 23.01 10.88 -6.20
C PRO A 30 22.83 10.59 -7.70
N ASP A 31 22.94 11.61 -8.54
CA ASP A 31 22.74 11.48 -9.99
C ASP A 31 23.64 10.40 -10.61
N GLU A 32 24.93 10.37 -10.24
CA GLU A 32 25.89 9.33 -10.66
C GLU A 32 25.44 7.91 -10.28
N GLN A 33 24.82 7.73 -9.11
CA GLN A 33 24.31 6.41 -8.72
C GLN A 33 23.07 5.99 -9.52
N VAL A 34 22.26 6.95 -9.98
CA VAL A 34 21.14 6.65 -10.88
C VAL A 34 21.66 6.27 -12.27
N GLU A 35 22.70 6.94 -12.77
CA GLU A 35 23.36 6.57 -14.03
C GLU A 35 23.92 5.15 -13.96
N ASN A 36 24.66 4.83 -12.89
CA ASN A 36 25.19 3.48 -12.66
C ASN A 36 24.07 2.44 -12.56
N PHE A 37 23.01 2.74 -11.80
CA PHE A 37 21.84 1.86 -11.70
C PHE A 37 21.27 1.51 -13.07
N LEU A 38 21.06 2.51 -13.93
CA LEU A 38 20.47 2.32 -15.26
C LEU A 38 21.41 1.53 -16.19
N GLN A 39 22.70 1.84 -16.19
CA GLN A 39 23.69 1.14 -17.00
C GLN A 39 23.79 -0.35 -16.59
N GLU A 40 23.97 -0.60 -15.30
CA GLU A 40 24.07 -1.95 -14.74
C GLU A 40 22.77 -2.72 -14.99
N LEU A 41 21.59 -2.10 -14.84
CA LEU A 41 20.32 -2.74 -15.12
C LEU A 41 20.21 -3.22 -16.58
N LEU A 42 20.76 -2.47 -17.53
CA LEU A 42 20.79 -2.89 -18.94
C LEU A 42 21.73 -4.09 -19.18
N TRP A 43 22.82 -4.19 -18.43
CA TRP A 43 23.72 -5.36 -18.48
C TRP A 43 23.05 -6.60 -17.88
N GLU A 44 22.49 -6.45 -16.67
CA GLU A 44 21.75 -7.53 -16.01
C GLU A 44 20.58 -8.04 -16.87
N LEU A 45 19.92 -7.14 -17.61
CA LEU A 45 18.91 -7.50 -18.61
C LEU A 45 19.50 -8.31 -19.77
N GLY A 46 20.63 -7.89 -20.32
CA GLY A 46 21.34 -8.62 -21.37
C GLY A 46 21.66 -10.06 -20.95
N ASP A 47 22.29 -10.22 -19.80
CA ASP A 47 22.64 -11.54 -19.26
C ASP A 47 21.38 -12.39 -19.01
N THR A 48 20.30 -11.77 -18.53
CA THR A 48 19.02 -12.47 -18.31
C THR A 48 18.39 -12.98 -19.61
N LEU A 49 18.56 -12.27 -20.72
CA LEU A 49 18.07 -12.73 -22.02
C LEU A 49 18.86 -13.95 -22.51
N ASP A 50 20.13 -14.09 -22.12
CA ASP A 50 20.99 -15.19 -22.54
C ASP A 50 20.74 -16.49 -21.76
N ASP A 51 20.52 -16.40 -20.44
CA ASP A 51 20.40 -17.59 -19.57
C ASP A 51 19.08 -17.71 -18.79
N GLY A 52 18.19 -16.72 -18.87
CA GLY A 52 16.88 -16.70 -18.22
C GLY A 52 16.91 -16.42 -16.71
N ASN A 53 18.05 -16.11 -16.10
CA ASN A 53 18.15 -15.90 -14.66
C ASN A 53 17.69 -14.49 -14.24
N LEU A 54 16.43 -14.37 -13.85
CA LEU A 54 15.82 -13.11 -13.41
C LEU A 54 16.31 -12.62 -12.02
N GLU A 55 16.90 -13.49 -11.20
CA GLU A 55 17.27 -13.15 -9.81
C GLU A 55 18.28 -11.99 -9.76
N ARG A 56 19.14 -11.85 -10.78
CA ARG A 56 20.13 -10.77 -10.86
C ARG A 56 19.50 -9.39 -11.00
N ILE A 57 18.45 -9.27 -11.83
CA ILE A 57 17.69 -8.02 -12.00
C ILE A 57 16.99 -7.66 -10.69
N ILE A 58 16.36 -8.64 -10.04
CA ILE A 58 15.69 -8.44 -8.76
C ILE A 58 16.69 -8.00 -7.69
N GLY A 59 17.83 -8.68 -7.59
CA GLY A 59 18.91 -8.37 -6.67
C GLY A 59 19.45 -6.96 -6.87
N HIS A 60 19.68 -6.56 -8.12
CA HIS A 60 20.16 -5.24 -8.50
C HIS A 60 19.19 -4.12 -8.06
N ILE A 61 17.89 -4.28 -8.35
CA ILE A 61 16.86 -3.33 -7.93
C ILE A 61 16.84 -3.22 -6.39
N TYR A 62 16.88 -4.35 -5.68
CA TYR A 62 16.85 -4.35 -4.21
C TYR A 62 18.06 -3.68 -3.59
N GLN A 63 19.26 -3.92 -4.13
CA GLN A 63 20.48 -3.26 -3.65
C GLN A 63 20.39 -1.73 -3.78
N TYR A 64 19.87 -1.21 -4.90
CA TYR A 64 19.73 0.23 -5.07
C TYR A 64 18.54 0.83 -4.30
N GLN A 65 17.46 0.06 -4.09
CA GLN A 65 16.40 0.45 -3.15
C GLN A 65 16.94 0.63 -1.73
N GLN A 66 17.79 -0.30 -1.26
CA GLN A 66 18.43 -0.17 0.05
C GLN A 66 19.30 1.09 0.15
N LYS A 67 20.05 1.41 -0.90
CA LYS A 67 20.84 2.65 -0.98
C LYS A 67 19.93 3.89 -0.92
N GLY A 68 18.87 3.93 -1.73
CA GLY A 68 17.94 5.07 -1.81
C GLY A 68 17.16 5.29 -0.51
N TYR A 69 16.84 4.21 0.22
CA TYR A 69 16.13 4.31 1.48
C TYR A 69 17.01 4.41 2.72
N ALA A 70 18.35 4.34 2.57
CA ALA A 70 19.27 4.49 3.67
C ALA A 70 19.06 5.84 4.38
N GLY A 71 18.73 5.81 5.67
CA GLY A 71 18.53 7.02 6.48
C GLY A 71 17.16 7.70 6.35
N THR A 72 16.18 7.12 5.65
CA THR A 72 14.83 7.70 5.49
C THR A 72 13.94 7.62 6.74
N GLY A 73 14.41 7.00 7.83
CA GLY A 73 13.71 6.91 9.11
C GLY A 73 13.81 8.18 9.94
N ARG A 74 12.78 9.03 9.91
CA ARG A 74 12.68 10.23 10.78
C ARG A 74 12.03 9.95 12.14
N PHE A 75 11.44 8.77 12.32
CA PHE A 75 10.68 8.42 13.51
C PHE A 75 11.49 7.51 14.42
N THR A 76 12.07 8.11 15.46
CA THR A 76 12.70 7.39 16.57
C THR A 76 11.77 7.42 17.77
N TYR A 77 11.37 6.24 18.25
CA TYR A 77 10.55 6.12 19.44
C TYR A 77 11.39 5.55 20.59
N SER A 78 11.23 6.11 21.79
CA SER A 78 11.93 5.63 22.99
C SER A 78 11.37 4.29 23.49
N SER A 79 10.19 3.90 23.04
CA SER A 79 9.53 2.63 23.35
C SER A 79 8.72 2.15 22.16
N SER A 80 8.52 0.84 22.07
CA SER A 80 7.56 0.25 21.15
C SER A 80 6.19 0.16 21.81
N ALA A 81 5.14 0.56 21.10
CA ALA A 81 3.77 0.28 21.51
C ALA A 81 3.49 -1.20 21.26
N PHE A 82 3.89 -2.06 22.20
CA PHE A 82 3.64 -3.49 22.14
C PHE A 82 2.73 -3.92 23.29
N THR A 83 1.56 -4.43 22.94
CA THR A 83 0.64 -5.08 23.88
C THR A 83 0.64 -6.56 23.60
N ARG A 84 1.08 -7.37 24.58
CA ARG A 84 1.04 -8.83 24.47
C ARG A 84 -0.42 -9.28 24.40
N VAL A 85 -0.73 -10.08 23.38
CA VAL A 85 -2.02 -10.77 23.25
C VAL A 85 -2.17 -11.76 24.42
N GLN A 86 -3.23 -11.60 25.22
CA GLN A 86 -3.48 -12.40 26.42
C GLN A 86 -4.46 -13.56 26.18
N LEU A 87 -5.24 -13.51 25.10
CA LEU A 87 -6.24 -14.52 24.76
C LEU A 87 -5.64 -15.55 23.78
N PRO A 88 -6.06 -16.83 23.82
CA PRO A 88 -5.72 -17.78 22.77
C PRO A 88 -6.23 -17.27 21.41
N ILE A 89 -5.35 -17.22 20.40
CA ILE A 89 -5.65 -16.67 19.07
C ILE A 89 -6.86 -17.36 18.43
N ASN A 90 -6.98 -18.68 18.60
CA ASN A 90 -8.11 -19.49 18.13
C ASN A 90 -9.43 -19.24 18.88
N LYS A 91 -9.46 -18.32 19.85
CA LYS A 91 -10.67 -17.84 20.55
C LYS A 91 -10.92 -16.36 20.31
N MET A 92 -10.08 -15.71 19.51
CA MET A 92 -10.17 -14.27 19.27
C MET A 92 -10.92 -13.96 17.99
N ARG A 93 -11.71 -12.89 18.04
CA ARG A 93 -12.32 -12.26 16.86
C ARG A 93 -11.39 -11.19 16.30
N PHE A 94 -10.93 -11.36 15.06
CA PHE A 94 -10.03 -10.44 14.38
C PHE A 94 -10.75 -9.63 13.31
N ALA A 95 -10.41 -8.35 13.16
CA ALA A 95 -10.80 -7.53 12.00
C ALA A 95 -9.60 -7.23 11.11
N LEU A 96 -9.88 -6.81 9.87
CA LEU A 96 -8.88 -6.34 8.91
C LEU A 96 -9.15 -4.86 8.58
N ILE A 97 -8.12 -4.01 8.71
CA ILE A 97 -8.09 -2.69 8.09
C ILE A 97 -6.84 -2.61 7.22
N SER A 98 -7.03 -2.29 5.94
CA SER A 98 -5.94 -2.02 4.99
C SER A 98 -5.97 -0.58 4.51
N SER A 99 -4.80 0.03 4.28
CA SER A 99 -4.70 1.35 3.66
C SER A 99 -4.59 1.29 2.13
N SER A 100 -4.95 0.14 1.52
CA SER A 100 -4.78 -0.18 0.09
C SER A 100 -5.71 0.53 -0.87
N GLY A 101 -6.84 1.08 -0.42
CA GLY A 101 -7.83 1.70 -1.30
C GLY A 101 -8.69 0.70 -2.09
N HIS A 102 -8.89 -0.51 -1.57
CA HIS A 102 -9.91 -1.46 -2.05
C HIS A 102 -11.34 -0.96 -1.80
N PHE A 103 -12.26 -1.37 -2.68
CA PHE A 103 -13.70 -1.16 -2.57
C PHE A 103 -14.48 -2.22 -3.38
N VAL A 104 -15.78 -2.34 -3.14
CA VAL A 104 -16.66 -3.20 -3.94
C VAL A 104 -17.07 -2.46 -5.22
N LYS A 105 -16.94 -3.09 -6.38
CA LYS A 105 -17.34 -2.50 -7.68
C LYS A 105 -18.80 -2.07 -7.64
N GLY A 106 -19.08 -0.85 -8.12
CA GLY A 106 -20.42 -0.24 -8.06
C GLY A 106 -20.72 0.44 -6.72
N GLN A 107 -19.84 0.31 -5.73
CA GLN A 107 -19.80 1.11 -4.49
C GLN A 107 -18.51 1.94 -4.44
N ASP A 108 -18.04 2.34 -5.62
CA ASP A 108 -16.84 3.13 -5.82
C ASP A 108 -16.90 4.39 -4.93
N PRO A 109 -15.85 4.65 -4.13
CA PRO A 109 -15.76 5.89 -3.38
C PRO A 109 -15.76 7.08 -4.34
N ASN A 110 -16.35 8.20 -3.91
CA ASN A 110 -16.49 9.41 -4.71
C ASN A 110 -15.63 10.57 -4.14
N PRO A 111 -14.28 10.42 -4.13
CA PRO A 111 -13.41 11.45 -3.57
C PRO A 111 -13.51 12.73 -4.39
N PHE A 112 -13.67 13.86 -3.69
CA PHE A 112 -13.86 15.19 -4.28
C PHE A 112 -15.10 15.32 -5.18
N GLY A 113 -16.07 14.42 -5.07
CA GLY A 113 -17.26 14.43 -5.94
C GLY A 113 -17.00 13.99 -7.37
N VAL A 114 -15.86 13.35 -7.65
CA VAL A 114 -15.56 12.70 -8.93
C VAL A 114 -16.02 11.23 -8.94
N GLU A 115 -17.12 10.96 -9.64
CA GLU A 115 -17.62 9.61 -9.87
C GLU A 115 -16.63 8.77 -10.69
N ASN A 116 -16.50 7.49 -10.35
CA ASN A 116 -15.69 6.51 -11.09
C ASN A 116 -14.26 6.99 -11.39
N MET A 117 -13.65 7.72 -10.45
CA MET A 117 -12.29 8.22 -10.60
C MET A 117 -11.34 7.07 -11.00
N THR A 118 -10.56 7.29 -12.06
CA THR A 118 -9.55 6.34 -12.52
C THR A 118 -8.31 6.35 -11.63
N GLN A 119 -7.49 5.31 -11.70
CA GLN A 119 -6.19 5.27 -11.00
C GLN A 119 -5.29 6.46 -11.39
N LYS A 120 -5.17 6.77 -12.68
CA LYS A 120 -4.39 7.91 -13.20
C LYS A 120 -4.85 9.25 -12.60
N GLN A 121 -6.16 9.46 -12.50
CA GLN A 121 -6.72 10.67 -11.87
C GLN A 121 -6.42 10.72 -10.37
N ALA A 122 -6.38 9.57 -9.69
CA ALA A 122 -6.02 9.52 -8.28
C ALA A 122 -4.54 9.87 -8.06
N GLU A 123 -3.64 9.37 -8.92
CA GLU A 123 -2.21 9.70 -8.93
C GLU A 123 -2.00 11.20 -9.20
N ASP A 124 -2.66 11.75 -10.23
CA ASP A 124 -2.55 13.17 -10.60
C ASP A 124 -3.05 14.10 -9.48
N ARG A 125 -3.92 13.61 -8.60
CA ARG A 125 -4.49 14.34 -7.46
C ARG A 125 -3.88 13.96 -6.12
N ILE A 126 -2.73 13.30 -6.09
CA ILE A 126 -2.12 12.84 -4.85
C ILE A 126 -1.94 13.95 -3.80
N THR A 127 -1.62 15.18 -4.24
CA THR A 127 -1.48 16.34 -3.35
C THR A 127 -2.79 16.77 -2.69
N ASP A 128 -3.93 16.47 -3.32
CA ASP A 128 -5.27 16.71 -2.76
C ASP A 128 -5.62 15.61 -1.76
N PHE A 129 -5.34 14.35 -2.13
CA PHE A 129 -5.59 13.17 -1.28
C PHE A 129 -4.91 13.29 0.08
N ILE A 130 -3.62 13.69 0.13
CA ILE A 130 -2.88 13.84 1.39
C ILE A 130 -3.42 14.95 2.32
N ARG A 131 -4.41 15.74 1.88
CA ARG A 131 -5.11 16.76 2.68
C ARG A 131 -6.52 16.33 3.08
N LEU A 132 -7.04 15.26 2.47
CA LEU A 132 -8.38 14.75 2.71
C LEU A 132 -8.45 13.93 3.99
N GLU A 133 -9.59 13.98 4.68
CA GLU A 133 -9.88 13.01 5.73
C GLU A 133 -10.20 11.65 5.08
N PRO A 134 -9.57 10.54 5.51
CA PRO A 134 -9.83 9.25 4.88
C PRO A 134 -11.24 8.75 5.18
N GLU A 135 -11.84 8.13 4.18
CA GLU A 135 -13.12 7.42 4.30
C GLU A 135 -12.86 5.93 4.53
N LEU A 136 -13.56 5.34 5.49
CA LEU A 136 -13.48 3.89 5.75
C LEU A 136 -14.51 3.17 4.90
N ILE A 137 -14.02 2.31 4.02
CA ILE A 137 -14.82 1.49 3.12
C ILE A 137 -15.03 0.13 3.79
N SER A 138 -16.28 -0.31 3.87
CA SER A 138 -16.65 -1.64 4.38
C SER A 138 -16.80 -2.63 3.23
N ILE A 139 -16.16 -3.78 3.33
CA ILE A 139 -16.12 -4.82 2.30
C ILE A 139 -16.53 -6.15 2.96
N PRO A 140 -17.64 -6.78 2.55
CA PRO A 140 -18.01 -8.12 3.03
C PRO A 140 -16.87 -9.12 2.83
N THR A 141 -16.58 -9.95 3.83
CA THR A 141 -15.42 -10.87 3.78
C THR A 141 -15.57 -11.96 2.72
N ASN A 142 -16.79 -12.20 2.24
CA ASN A 142 -17.12 -13.12 1.16
C ASN A 142 -17.21 -12.43 -0.22
N THR A 143 -16.79 -11.17 -0.36
CA THR A 143 -16.81 -10.47 -1.65
C THR A 143 -15.96 -11.24 -2.67
N PRO A 144 -16.51 -11.61 -3.84
CA PRO A 144 -15.74 -12.28 -4.88
C PRO A 144 -14.57 -11.43 -5.39
N THR A 145 -13.47 -12.06 -5.79
CA THR A 145 -12.26 -11.36 -6.26
C THR A 145 -12.56 -10.46 -7.47
N ASP A 146 -13.40 -10.91 -8.39
CA ASP A 146 -13.80 -10.15 -9.58
C ASP A 146 -14.74 -8.97 -9.29
N GLN A 147 -15.27 -8.88 -8.07
CA GLN A 147 -16.12 -7.78 -7.59
C GLN A 147 -15.36 -6.73 -6.77
N LEU A 148 -14.05 -6.89 -6.57
CA LEU A 148 -13.22 -5.87 -5.93
C LEU A 148 -12.58 -4.93 -6.96
N GLY A 149 -12.64 -3.65 -6.66
CA GLY A 149 -11.81 -2.61 -7.26
C GLY A 149 -10.74 -2.15 -6.27
N VAL A 150 -9.68 -1.54 -6.81
CA VAL A 150 -8.64 -0.89 -6.02
C VAL A 150 -8.22 0.40 -6.71
N ARG A 151 -8.06 1.46 -5.92
CA ARG A 151 -7.59 2.77 -6.40
C ARG A 151 -6.83 3.47 -5.30
N HIS A 152 -5.61 3.92 -5.60
CA HIS A 152 -4.77 4.59 -4.64
C HIS A 152 -3.72 5.47 -5.32
N GLY A 153 -3.76 6.79 -5.10
CA GLY A 153 -2.79 7.71 -5.73
C GLY A 153 -1.35 7.62 -5.20
N GLY A 154 -1.15 6.88 -4.10
CA GLY A 154 0.12 6.79 -3.38
C GLY A 154 1.00 5.56 -3.66
N TYR A 155 0.53 4.57 -4.43
CA TYR A 155 1.31 3.39 -4.81
C TYR A 155 0.79 2.76 -6.11
N ASP A 156 1.58 1.88 -6.71
CA ASP A 156 1.20 1.11 -7.91
C ASP A 156 0.24 -0.04 -7.57
N VAL A 157 -1.02 0.10 -7.99
CA VAL A 157 -2.08 -0.86 -7.66
C VAL A 157 -2.05 -2.14 -8.51
N ARG A 158 -1.18 -2.28 -9.52
CA ARG A 158 -1.16 -3.46 -10.42
C ARG A 158 -0.99 -4.77 -9.66
N GLY A 159 -0.14 -4.79 -8.64
CA GLY A 159 0.04 -5.97 -7.77
C GLY A 159 -1.25 -6.36 -7.06
N ALA A 160 -1.95 -5.38 -6.49
CA ALA A 160 -3.23 -5.58 -5.80
C ALA A 160 -4.36 -6.00 -6.74
N ILE A 161 -4.34 -5.53 -8.00
CA ILE A 161 -5.29 -5.97 -9.04
C ILE A 161 -5.06 -7.45 -9.40
N MET A 162 -3.80 -7.87 -9.50
CA MET A 162 -3.45 -9.26 -9.84
C MET A 162 -3.76 -10.22 -8.69
N ASP A 163 -3.42 -9.83 -7.46
CA ASP A 163 -3.75 -10.57 -6.24
C ASP A 163 -4.08 -9.61 -5.11
N ARG A 164 -5.36 -9.59 -4.73
CA ARG A 164 -5.86 -8.76 -3.62
C ARG A 164 -5.11 -9.04 -2.32
N ASN A 165 -4.62 -10.26 -2.11
CA ASN A 165 -4.00 -10.66 -0.85
C ASN A 165 -2.61 -10.05 -0.63
N VAL A 166 -2.01 -9.43 -1.65
CA VAL A 166 -0.74 -8.70 -1.52
C VAL A 166 -0.85 -7.57 -0.50
N ASN A 167 -1.99 -6.89 -0.42
CA ASN A 167 -2.21 -5.81 0.54
C ASN A 167 -3.62 -5.74 1.13
N PHE A 168 -4.50 -6.67 0.77
CA PHE A 168 -5.82 -6.88 1.35
C PHE A 168 -6.05 -8.40 1.55
N PRO A 169 -5.40 -9.03 2.55
CA PRO A 169 -5.31 -10.48 2.74
C PRO A 169 -6.61 -11.12 3.25
N ILE A 170 -7.72 -10.81 2.59
CA ILE A 170 -9.07 -11.24 2.95
C ILE A 170 -9.23 -12.75 2.80
N ASP A 171 -8.64 -13.36 1.76
CA ASP A 171 -8.72 -14.81 1.56
C ASP A 171 -7.93 -15.56 2.62
N ARG A 172 -6.71 -15.08 2.90
CA ARG A 172 -5.84 -15.67 3.91
C ARG A 172 -6.50 -15.63 5.30
N LEU A 173 -7.21 -14.56 5.65
CA LEU A 173 -7.92 -14.48 6.92
C LEU A 173 -9.17 -15.38 6.96
N ASN A 174 -9.91 -15.50 5.84
CA ASN A 174 -11.00 -16.47 5.73
C ASN A 174 -10.50 -17.92 5.89
N GLU A 175 -9.39 -18.27 5.25
CA GLU A 175 -8.74 -19.59 5.36
C GLU A 175 -8.30 -19.88 6.80
N LEU A 176 -7.59 -18.94 7.44
CA LEU A 176 -7.16 -19.09 8.83
C LEU A 176 -8.34 -19.26 9.81
N ALA A 177 -9.47 -18.62 9.54
CA ALA A 177 -10.69 -18.81 10.33
C ALA A 177 -11.33 -20.18 10.07
N ALA A 178 -11.40 -20.61 8.80
CA ALA A 178 -11.94 -21.92 8.43
C ALA A 178 -11.11 -23.09 8.99
N GLU A 179 -9.79 -22.92 9.07
CA GLU A 179 -8.85 -23.88 9.67
C GLU A 179 -8.84 -23.84 11.21
N GLY A 180 -9.52 -22.87 11.83
CA GLY A 180 -9.56 -22.69 13.29
C GLY A 180 -8.25 -22.17 13.89
N VAL A 181 -7.36 -21.60 13.07
CA VAL A 181 -6.13 -20.95 13.53
C VAL A 181 -6.47 -19.67 14.30
N VAL A 182 -7.43 -18.89 13.78
CA VAL A 182 -8.07 -17.78 14.49
C VAL A 182 -9.50 -18.16 14.88
N GLY A 183 -10.04 -17.54 15.93
CA GLY A 183 -11.39 -17.87 16.41
C GLY A 183 -12.47 -17.41 15.42
N GLU A 184 -12.42 -16.15 15.00
CA GLU A 184 -13.36 -15.59 14.03
C GLU A 184 -12.67 -14.48 13.22
N PHE A 185 -12.98 -14.41 11.92
CA PHE A 185 -12.70 -13.24 11.09
C PHE A 185 -13.96 -12.37 10.96
N ALA A 186 -13.89 -11.17 11.50
CA ALA A 186 -14.95 -10.18 11.49
C ALA A 186 -15.31 -9.76 10.06
N SER A 187 -16.62 -9.73 9.77
CA SER A 187 -17.17 -9.06 8.59
C SER A 187 -17.93 -7.80 9.02
N PRO A 188 -17.73 -6.67 8.33
CA PRO A 188 -16.92 -6.49 7.12
C PRO A 188 -15.40 -6.39 7.41
N ALA A 189 -14.58 -6.66 6.39
CA ALA A 189 -13.21 -6.17 6.33
C ALA A 189 -13.22 -4.71 5.86
N TYR A 190 -12.23 -3.91 6.23
CA TYR A 190 -12.22 -2.50 5.86
C TYR A 190 -10.98 -2.08 5.09
N SER A 191 -11.18 -1.06 4.26
CA SER A 191 -10.14 -0.44 3.46
C SER A 191 -10.28 1.08 3.49
N PHE A 192 -9.17 1.80 3.33
CA PHE A 192 -9.18 3.24 3.07
C PHE A 192 -7.97 3.60 2.21
N VAL A 193 -7.92 4.83 1.69
CA VAL A 193 -6.74 5.35 0.99
C VAL A 193 -5.75 5.92 2.01
N GLY A 194 -4.60 5.27 2.18
CA GLY A 194 -3.55 5.65 3.14
C GLY A 194 -2.86 6.98 2.84
N ALA A 195 -2.87 7.39 1.57
CA ALA A 195 -2.44 8.73 1.15
C ALA A 195 -3.48 9.79 1.56
N CYS A 196 -3.60 10.05 2.86
CA CYS A 196 -4.58 10.96 3.45
C CYS A 196 -3.93 11.93 4.44
N SER A 197 -4.73 12.88 4.95
CA SER A 197 -4.30 13.75 6.04
C SER A 197 -4.11 12.95 7.33
N GLN A 198 -2.85 12.77 7.74
CA GLN A 198 -2.51 12.03 8.97
C GLN A 198 -3.10 12.68 10.23
N MET A 199 -3.16 14.02 10.25
CA MET A 199 -3.76 14.76 11.37
C MET A 199 -5.26 14.48 11.48
N ARG A 200 -6.00 14.47 10.37
CA ARG A 200 -7.44 14.17 10.37
C ARG A 200 -7.72 12.69 10.62
N LEU A 201 -6.90 11.80 10.08
CA LEU A 201 -6.93 10.37 10.39
C LEU A 201 -6.83 10.16 11.91
N GLN A 202 -5.81 10.74 12.56
CA GLN A 202 -5.59 10.59 14.00
C GLN A 202 -6.65 11.26 14.87
N LYS A 203 -7.02 12.49 14.55
CA LYS A 203 -7.89 13.30 15.42
C LYS A 203 -9.38 13.07 15.19
N HIS A 204 -9.79 12.67 13.99
CA HIS A 204 -11.21 12.60 13.62
C HIS A 204 -11.65 11.19 13.22
N ALA A 205 -10.96 10.57 12.26
CA ALA A 205 -11.42 9.31 11.67
C ALA A 205 -11.18 8.11 12.59
N LEU A 206 -9.95 7.92 13.07
CA LEU A 206 -9.55 6.78 13.91
C LEU A 206 -10.41 6.62 15.17
N PRO A 207 -10.75 7.68 15.94
CA PRO A 207 -11.64 7.52 17.10
C PRO A 207 -12.97 6.85 16.73
N ARG A 208 -13.60 7.27 15.62
CA ARG A 208 -14.86 6.67 15.14
C ARG A 208 -14.67 5.22 14.70
N TRP A 209 -13.59 4.92 13.98
CA TRP A 209 -13.31 3.55 13.53
C TRP A 209 -13.05 2.61 14.71
N ILE A 210 -12.35 3.09 15.75
CA ILE A 210 -12.13 2.33 16.98
C ILE A 210 -13.47 2.05 17.69
N ASP A 211 -14.37 3.03 17.76
CA ASP A 211 -15.70 2.83 18.36
C ASP A 211 -16.51 1.79 17.59
N THR A 212 -16.46 1.81 16.25
CA THR A 212 -17.04 0.76 15.40
C THR A 212 -16.47 -0.62 15.73
N LEU A 213 -15.14 -0.79 15.69
CA LEU A 213 -14.49 -2.08 15.97
C LEU A 213 -14.81 -2.61 17.38
N LYS A 214 -14.86 -1.72 18.38
CA LYS A 214 -15.27 -2.10 19.75
C LYS A 214 -16.71 -2.56 19.81
N SER A 215 -17.62 -1.88 19.11
CA SER A 215 -19.04 -2.27 19.06
C SER A 215 -19.26 -3.63 18.41
N GLU A 216 -18.34 -4.05 17.53
CA GLU A 216 -18.33 -5.36 16.88
C GLU A 216 -17.59 -6.44 17.71
N ALA A 217 -17.23 -6.14 18.97
CA ALA A 217 -16.49 -7.05 19.85
C ALA A 217 -15.19 -7.60 19.23
N VAL A 218 -14.53 -6.80 18.37
CA VAL A 218 -13.22 -7.15 17.82
C VAL A 218 -12.18 -7.17 18.95
N GLN A 219 -11.39 -8.25 19.01
CA GLN A 219 -10.36 -8.48 20.03
C GLN A 219 -8.94 -8.34 19.47
N GLY A 220 -8.78 -8.38 18.15
CA GLY A 220 -7.51 -8.14 17.46
C GLY A 220 -7.73 -7.45 16.12
N LEU A 221 -6.81 -6.59 15.73
CA LEU A 221 -6.88 -5.88 14.45
C LEU A 221 -5.63 -6.20 13.64
N ILE A 222 -5.83 -6.72 12.44
CA ILE A 222 -4.79 -6.88 11.43
C ILE A 222 -4.75 -5.57 10.63
N LEU A 223 -3.64 -4.85 10.77
CA LEU A 223 -3.36 -3.61 10.04
C LEU A 223 -2.42 -3.91 8.88
N VAL A 224 -2.85 -3.58 7.66
CA VAL A 224 -2.03 -3.75 6.45
C VAL A 224 -1.76 -2.38 5.82
N PRO A 225 -0.63 -1.73 6.18
CA PRO A 225 -0.22 -0.49 5.56
C PRO A 225 0.40 -0.73 4.17
N VAL A 226 0.30 0.26 3.28
CA VAL A 226 0.87 0.28 1.92
C VAL A 226 1.60 1.58 1.61
#